data_AF-A0A955VDQ8-F1
#
_entry.id   AF-A0A955VDQ8-F1
#
_cell.length_a   1.000
_cell.length_b   1.000
_cell.length_c   1.000
_cell.angle_alpha   90.00
_cell.angle_beta   90.00
_cell.angle_gamma   90.00
#
_symmetry.space_group_name_H-M   'P 1'
#
loop_
_entity.id
_entity.type
_entity.pdbx_description
1 polymer ?
#
loop_
_entity_poly.entity_id
_entity_poly.type
_entity_poly.pdbx_seq_one_letter_code
_entity_poly.pdbx_strand_id
1 'polypeptide(L)'
;MNHNRTIDLGALDGSGLPGPLVFALVGLGVHHRQLVSVRYFDLAPDGTIRYLTAADVEAADATLEKKTGRAAILARNARFGNVELVFTRAAGASGPNQVFRHIRADLSDKALADNPALIAYLDRRAAGRKVTAMTKAASYLLWRDAFSTIRDWLLGHMAWMISDSTGPTPFHAEAAGFEQVTYGAFKALMFSGTHAGEKALRELFESQPRRDIPVFFGYPDKVNQKHLVITRPKGSKDPAP
;
A
#
# COMPACT_ATOMS: atom_id res chain seq x y z
N MET A 1 -23.07 8.53 -4.67
CA MET A 1 -21.87 8.05 -5.39
C MET A 1 -20.89 7.47 -4.37
N ASN A 2 -20.63 6.17 -4.46
CA ASN A 2 -19.62 5.49 -3.63
C ASN A 2 -18.24 5.93 -4.10
N HIS A 3 -17.55 6.69 -3.25
CA HIS A 3 -16.19 7.15 -3.51
C HIS A 3 -15.22 6.04 -3.11
N ASN A 4 -14.07 5.91 -3.79
CA ASN A 4 -12.93 5.12 -3.31
C ASN A 4 -12.27 5.82 -2.11
N ARG A 5 -13.00 5.98 -0.99
CA ARG A 5 -12.50 6.56 0.27
C ARG A 5 -11.83 5.46 1.08
N THR A 6 -10.78 5.81 1.83
CA THR A 6 -10.33 4.97 2.94
C THR A 6 -11.45 4.99 3.97
N ILE A 7 -12.21 3.90 4.10
CA ILE A 7 -13.23 3.74 5.14
C ILE A 7 -12.59 2.90 6.24
N ASP A 8 -12.72 3.34 7.49
CA ASP A 8 -12.34 2.51 8.63
C ASP A 8 -13.24 1.26 8.65
N LEU A 9 -12.59 0.11 8.66
CA LEU A 9 -13.21 -1.19 8.42
C LEU A 9 -13.80 -1.80 9.69
N GLY A 10 -14.02 -1.00 10.73
CA GLY A 10 -14.58 -1.45 12.00
C GLY A 10 -15.91 -2.22 11.87
N ALA A 11 -16.65 -2.08 10.77
CA ALA A 11 -17.83 -2.89 10.49
C ALA A 11 -17.53 -4.39 10.21
N LEU A 12 -16.28 -4.75 9.87
CA LEU A 12 -15.82 -6.13 9.69
C LEU A 12 -15.25 -6.74 10.98
N ASP A 13 -15.25 -5.99 12.08
CA ASP A 13 -14.68 -6.38 13.38
C ASP A 13 -15.35 -7.63 13.99
N GLY A 14 -16.51 -8.05 13.47
CA GLY A 14 -17.21 -9.27 13.88
C GLY A 14 -16.83 -10.54 13.11
N SER A 15 -16.03 -10.45 12.03
CA SER A 15 -15.63 -11.64 11.27
C SER A 15 -14.54 -12.44 12.00
N GLY A 16 -14.63 -13.77 11.96
CA GLY A 16 -13.57 -14.67 12.47
C GLY A 16 -12.27 -14.59 11.66
N LEU A 17 -12.29 -13.90 10.51
CA LEU A 17 -11.15 -13.73 9.61
C LEU A 17 -10.53 -12.33 9.75
N PRO A 18 -9.22 -12.17 9.55
CA PRO A 18 -8.60 -10.85 9.50
C PRO A 18 -9.17 -10.00 8.35
N GLY A 19 -9.43 -8.72 8.61
CA GLY A 19 -9.99 -7.79 7.62
C GLY A 19 -9.28 -7.81 6.25
N PRO A 20 -7.94 -7.73 6.17
CA PRO A 20 -7.23 -7.78 4.90
C PRO A 20 -7.48 -9.04 4.07
N LEU A 21 -7.66 -10.20 4.71
CA LEU A 21 -8.00 -11.44 4.03
C LEU A 21 -9.40 -11.36 3.42
N VAL A 22 -10.37 -10.81 4.15
CA VAL A 22 -11.75 -10.62 3.64
C VAL A 22 -11.73 -9.78 2.36
N PHE A 23 -11.01 -8.65 2.34
CA PHE A 23 -10.90 -7.82 1.14
C PHE A 23 -10.24 -8.52 -0.03
N ALA A 24 -9.16 -9.25 0.23
CA ALA A 24 -8.47 -10.00 -0.81
C ALA A 24 -9.41 -11.05 -1.43
N LEU A 25 -10.16 -11.80 -0.62
CA LEU A 25 -11.13 -12.79 -1.09
C LEU A 25 -12.29 -12.16 -1.88
N VAL A 26 -12.84 -11.04 -1.41
CA VAL A 26 -13.87 -10.29 -2.16
C VAL A 26 -13.33 -9.82 -3.51
N GLY A 27 -12.10 -9.30 -3.54
CA GLY A 27 -11.43 -8.90 -4.78
C GLY A 27 -11.28 -10.06 -5.77
N LEU A 28 -10.88 -11.24 -5.28
CA LEU A 28 -10.82 -12.44 -6.12
C LEU A 28 -12.21 -12.80 -6.69
N GLY A 29 -13.25 -12.75 -5.86
CA GLY A 29 -14.64 -13.02 -6.29
C GLY A 29 -15.13 -12.05 -7.37
N VAL A 30 -14.93 -10.74 -7.17
CA VAL A 30 -15.31 -9.68 -8.13
C VAL A 30 -14.57 -9.85 -9.47
N HIS A 31 -13.32 -10.29 -9.45
CA HIS A 31 -12.51 -10.49 -10.66
C HIS A 31 -12.56 -11.91 -11.22
N HIS A 32 -13.52 -12.73 -10.78
CA HIS A 32 -13.70 -14.12 -11.20
C HIS A 32 -12.37 -14.90 -11.16
N ARG A 33 -11.64 -14.77 -10.06
CA ARG A 33 -10.39 -15.49 -9.79
C ARG A 33 -10.66 -16.68 -8.89
N GLN A 34 -10.00 -17.80 -9.18
CA GLN A 34 -10.12 -19.00 -8.38
C GLN A 34 -9.00 -19.05 -7.35
N LEU A 35 -9.38 -19.12 -6.07
CA LEU A 35 -8.44 -19.29 -4.97
C LEU A 35 -7.82 -20.69 -5.00
N VAL A 36 -6.50 -20.76 -4.86
CA VAL A 36 -5.72 -22.02 -4.78
C VAL A 36 -5.30 -22.30 -3.35
N SER A 37 -4.76 -21.29 -2.64
CA SER A 37 -4.33 -21.45 -1.25
C SER A 37 -4.33 -20.14 -0.49
N VAL A 38 -4.53 -20.23 0.82
CA VAL A 38 -4.33 -19.15 1.79
C VAL A 38 -3.31 -19.63 2.82
N ARG A 39 -2.28 -18.83 3.09
CA ARG A 39 -1.27 -19.13 4.12
C ARG A 39 -0.94 -17.88 4.93
N TYR A 40 -0.88 -18.02 6.24
CA TYR A 40 -0.29 -17.01 7.11
C TYR A 40 1.23 -17.19 7.17
N PHE A 41 1.96 -16.11 7.39
CA PHE A 41 3.41 -16.18 7.49
C PHE A 41 4.00 -15.10 8.39
N ASP A 42 5.18 -15.38 8.92
CA ASP A 42 6.04 -14.36 9.53
C ASP A 42 7.19 -14.04 8.56
N LEU A 43 7.76 -12.83 8.69
CA LEU A 43 9.03 -12.50 8.07
C LEU A 43 10.15 -12.86 9.04
N ALA A 44 11.12 -13.65 8.60
CA ALA A 44 12.36 -13.85 9.33
C ALA A 44 13.22 -12.58 9.27
N PRO A 45 14.21 -12.41 10.17
CA PRO A 45 15.07 -11.22 10.19
C PRO A 45 15.78 -10.93 8.86
N ASP A 46 16.09 -11.98 8.09
CA ASP A 46 16.74 -11.87 6.77
C ASP A 46 15.76 -11.61 5.61
N GLY A 47 14.49 -11.33 5.92
CA GLY A 47 13.43 -11.08 4.94
C GLY A 47 12.85 -12.33 4.29
N THR A 48 13.24 -13.54 4.69
CA THR A 48 12.59 -14.77 4.19
C THR A 48 11.21 -14.97 4.79
N ILE A 49 10.34 -15.66 4.05
CA ILE A 49 8.99 -16.00 4.50
C ILE A 49 9.05 -17.31 5.29
N ARG A 50 8.55 -17.30 6.52
CA ARG A 50 8.26 -18.50 7.31
C ARG A 50 6.75 -18.68 7.39
N TYR A 51 6.22 -19.67 6.67
CA TYR A 51 4.79 -19.98 6.74
C TYR A 51 4.42 -20.55 8.12
N LEU A 52 3.26 -20.15 8.63
CA LEU A 52 2.73 -20.68 9.89
C LEU A 52 2.26 -22.13 9.70
N THR A 53 2.60 -22.98 10.66
CA THR A 53 2.14 -24.37 10.76
C THR A 53 0.81 -24.45 11.52
N ALA A 54 0.19 -25.64 11.54
CA ALA A 54 -0.99 -25.88 12.38
C ALA A 54 -0.70 -25.58 13.87
N ALA A 55 0.46 -26.01 14.37
CA ALA A 55 0.89 -25.73 15.74
C ALA A 55 1.08 -24.23 16.03
N ASP A 56 1.60 -23.45 15.07
CA ASP A 56 1.70 -21.99 15.19
C ASP A 56 0.32 -21.32 15.33
N VAL A 57 -0.70 -21.86 14.66
CA VAL A 57 -2.08 -21.35 14.68
C VAL A 57 -2.76 -21.75 15.98
N GLU A 58 -2.68 -23.02 16.39
CA GLU A 58 -3.25 -23.51 17.65
C GLU A 58 -2.69 -22.76 18.86
N ALA A 59 -1.38 -22.52 18.91
CA ALA A 59 -0.76 -21.74 19.97
C ALA A 59 -1.22 -20.27 19.99
N ALA A 60 -1.45 -19.70 18.82
CA ALA A 60 -1.99 -18.35 18.69
C ALA A 60 -3.45 -18.30 19.19
N ASP A 61 -4.29 -19.24 18.76
CA ASP A 61 -5.70 -19.30 19.14
C ASP A 61 -5.85 -19.47 20.66
N ALA A 62 -5.09 -20.37 21.29
CA ALA A 62 -5.08 -20.53 22.74
C ALA A 62 -4.70 -19.25 23.51
N THR A 63 -3.91 -18.35 22.88
CA THR A 63 -3.58 -17.04 23.44
C THR A 63 -4.69 -16.02 23.20
N LEU A 64 -5.33 -16.07 22.04
CA LEU A 64 -6.39 -15.17 21.62
C LEU A 64 -7.72 -15.43 22.34
N GLU A 65 -8.03 -16.68 22.66
CA GLU A 65 -9.24 -17.07 23.44
C GLU A 65 -9.30 -16.39 24.81
N LYS A 66 -8.14 -16.00 25.36
CA LYS A 66 -8.05 -15.28 26.64
C LYS A 66 -8.38 -13.79 26.52
N LYS A 67 -8.59 -13.28 25.30
CA LYS A 67 -8.91 -11.88 25.02
C LYS A 67 -10.36 -11.77 24.56
N THR A 68 -11.00 -10.67 24.91
CA THR A 68 -12.38 -10.38 24.50
C THR A 68 -12.50 -8.99 23.87
N GLY A 69 -13.60 -8.77 23.15
CA GLY A 69 -13.92 -7.49 22.53
C GLY A 69 -12.83 -6.96 21.59
N ARG A 70 -12.62 -5.63 21.60
CA ARG A 70 -11.65 -4.94 20.72
C ARG A 70 -10.21 -5.46 20.89
N ALA A 71 -9.81 -5.84 22.10
CA ALA A 71 -8.47 -6.34 22.35
C ALA A 71 -8.21 -7.69 21.65
N ALA A 72 -9.23 -8.55 21.57
CA ALA A 72 -9.15 -9.81 20.82
C ALA A 72 -8.98 -9.55 19.32
N ILE A 73 -9.77 -8.63 18.76
CA ILE A 73 -9.71 -8.26 17.34
C ILE A 73 -8.34 -7.70 16.97
N LEU A 74 -7.82 -6.76 17.76
CA LEU A 74 -6.49 -6.17 17.51
C LEU A 74 -5.38 -7.21 17.60
N ALA A 75 -5.43 -8.12 18.58
CA ALA A 75 -4.45 -9.19 18.72
C ALA A 75 -4.53 -10.19 17.56
N ARG A 76 -5.73 -10.56 17.12
CA ARG A 76 -5.95 -11.44 15.97
C ARG A 76 -5.42 -10.82 14.68
N ASN A 77 -5.76 -9.55 14.42
CA ASN A 77 -5.26 -8.80 13.27
C ASN A 77 -3.74 -8.62 13.30
N ALA A 78 -3.15 -8.54 14.50
CA ALA A 78 -1.70 -8.50 14.65
C ALA A 78 -1.03 -9.84 14.33
N ARG A 79 -1.59 -10.95 14.80
CA ARG A 79 -1.02 -12.29 14.59
C ARG A 79 -1.20 -12.79 13.16
N PHE A 80 -2.39 -12.58 12.59
CA PHE A 80 -2.77 -13.09 11.27
C PHE A 80 -2.82 -11.99 10.21
N GLY A 81 -2.09 -10.89 10.43
CA GLY A 81 -2.04 -9.74 9.52
C GLY A 81 -1.19 -9.98 8.27
N ASN A 82 -0.29 -10.97 8.29
CA ASN A 82 0.54 -11.33 7.15
C ASN A 82 -0.05 -12.54 6.45
N VAL A 83 -0.52 -12.35 5.22
CA VAL A 83 -1.27 -13.38 4.50
C VAL A 83 -0.87 -13.43 3.03
N GLU A 84 -0.68 -14.65 2.54
CA GLU A 84 -0.41 -14.96 1.14
C GLU A 84 -1.60 -15.69 0.53
N LEU A 85 -2.06 -15.21 -0.61
CA LEU A 85 -3.07 -15.85 -1.44
C LEU A 85 -2.40 -16.26 -2.75
N VAL A 86 -2.63 -17.51 -3.14
CA VAL A 86 -2.33 -18.00 -4.48
C VAL A 86 -3.65 -18.18 -5.21
N PHE A 87 -3.75 -17.69 -6.42
CA PHE A 87 -4.98 -17.76 -7.22
C PHE A 87 -4.67 -17.92 -8.70
N THR A 88 -5.63 -18.45 -9.45
CA THR A 88 -5.58 -18.56 -10.91
C THR A 88 -6.64 -17.68 -11.55
N ARG A 89 -6.55 -17.56 -12.87
CA ARG A 89 -7.69 -17.17 -13.69
C ARG A 89 -8.83 -18.20 -13.52
N ALA A 90 -10.04 -17.81 -13.91
CA ALA A 90 -11.21 -18.68 -13.84
C ALA A 90 -10.97 -20.03 -14.54
N ALA A 91 -11.74 -21.05 -14.14
CA ALA A 91 -11.71 -22.37 -14.76
C ALA A 91 -11.85 -22.26 -16.29
N GLY A 92 -10.92 -22.90 -17.03
CA GLY A 92 -10.83 -22.84 -18.49
C GLY A 92 -9.83 -21.81 -19.05
N ALA A 93 -9.33 -20.89 -18.24
CA ALA A 93 -8.27 -19.96 -18.66
C ALA A 93 -6.88 -20.52 -18.30
N SER A 94 -5.98 -20.61 -19.30
CA SER A 94 -4.59 -20.96 -19.07
C SER A 94 -3.78 -19.77 -18.54
N GLY A 95 -2.82 -20.05 -17.65
CA GLY A 95 -1.91 -19.07 -17.10
C GLY A 95 -1.24 -19.53 -15.81
N PRO A 96 -0.11 -18.92 -15.42
CA PRO A 96 0.56 -19.24 -14.17
C PRO A 96 -0.27 -18.78 -12.97
N ASN A 97 -0.05 -19.43 -11.82
CA ASN A 97 -0.57 -18.97 -10.54
C ASN A 97 -0.09 -17.55 -10.25
N GLN A 98 -1.00 -16.70 -9.76
CA GLN A 98 -0.72 -15.37 -9.27
C GLN A 98 -0.63 -15.38 -7.75
N VAL A 99 0.26 -14.54 -7.21
CA VAL A 99 0.49 -14.43 -5.77
C VAL A 99 0.15 -13.02 -5.32
N PHE A 100 -0.72 -12.90 -4.33
CA PHE A 100 -0.98 -11.67 -3.59
C PHE A 100 -0.48 -11.84 -2.16
N ARG A 101 0.21 -10.84 -1.62
CA ARG A 101 0.65 -10.81 -0.23
C ARG A 101 0.24 -9.49 0.41
N HIS A 102 -0.42 -9.61 1.55
CA HIS A 102 -0.59 -8.49 2.47
C HIS A 102 0.43 -8.67 3.61
N ILE A 103 1.19 -7.61 3.90
CA ILE A 103 2.14 -7.56 5.00
C ILE A 103 1.76 -6.38 5.89
N ARG A 104 1.52 -6.65 7.17
CA ARG A 104 1.26 -5.62 8.18
C ARG A 104 2.58 -5.22 8.83
N ALA A 105 2.93 -3.94 8.72
CA ALA A 105 4.10 -3.38 9.36
C ALA A 105 3.85 -1.92 9.77
N ASP A 106 4.54 -1.48 10.82
CA ASP A 106 4.73 -0.06 11.09
C ASP A 106 5.87 0.43 10.19
N LEU A 107 5.57 1.45 9.38
CA LEU A 107 6.49 1.96 8.36
C LEU A 107 7.29 3.19 8.82
N SER A 108 7.20 3.56 10.11
CA SER A 108 8.04 4.59 10.67
C SER A 108 9.50 4.13 10.71
N ASP A 109 10.43 5.07 10.54
CA ASP A 109 11.86 4.78 10.53
C ASP A 109 12.33 4.09 11.81
N LYS A 110 11.78 4.51 12.96
CA LYS A 110 12.06 3.85 14.23
C LYS A 110 11.66 2.38 14.21
N ALA A 111 10.45 2.06 13.76
CA ALA A 111 9.98 0.68 13.74
C ALA A 111 10.72 -0.18 12.72
N LEU A 112 11.10 0.40 11.57
CA LEU A 112 11.89 -0.29 10.55
C LEU A 112 13.34 -0.52 10.99
N ALA A 113 13.91 0.38 11.80
CA ALA A 113 15.21 0.17 12.43
C ALA A 113 15.14 -0.92 13.51
N ASP A 114 14.10 -0.90 14.35
CA ASP A 114 13.90 -1.90 15.41
C ASP A 114 13.58 -3.29 14.82
N ASN A 115 12.95 -3.36 13.64
CA ASN A 115 12.63 -4.60 12.94
C ASN A 115 12.84 -4.46 11.41
N PRO A 116 14.05 -4.78 10.89
CA PRO A 116 14.40 -4.58 9.49
C PRO A 116 13.84 -5.65 8.53
N ALA A 117 13.11 -6.65 9.04
CA ALA A 117 12.66 -7.80 8.26
C ALA A 117 11.83 -7.40 7.02
N LEU A 118 11.04 -6.33 7.11
CA LEU A 118 10.27 -5.82 5.97
C LEU A 118 11.19 -5.30 4.85
N ILE A 119 12.19 -4.47 5.19
CA ILE A 119 13.10 -3.91 4.20
C ILE A 119 13.90 -5.04 3.53
N ALA A 120 14.42 -5.98 4.33
CA ALA A 120 15.10 -7.16 3.79
C ALA A 120 14.20 -7.98 2.85
N TYR A 121 12.91 -8.16 3.20
CA TYR A 121 11.95 -8.83 2.33
C TYR A 121 11.75 -8.07 1.01
N LEU A 122 11.59 -6.75 1.08
CA LEU A 122 11.38 -5.89 -0.08
C LEU A 122 12.60 -5.91 -1.02
N ASP A 123 13.81 -5.83 -0.48
CA ASP A 123 15.07 -5.92 -1.25
C ASP A 123 15.20 -7.27 -1.96
N ARG A 124 14.88 -8.36 -1.26
CA ARG A 124 14.86 -9.71 -1.87
C ARG A 124 13.79 -9.83 -2.95
N ARG A 125 12.63 -9.18 -2.77
CA ARG A 125 11.56 -9.23 -3.77
C ARG A 125 11.93 -8.45 -5.02
N ALA A 126 12.52 -7.28 -4.85
CA ALA A 126 13.08 -6.50 -5.95
C ALA A 126 14.18 -7.30 -6.67
N ALA A 127 15.12 -7.88 -5.91
CA ALA A 127 16.27 -8.65 -6.43
C ALA A 127 16.99 -7.89 -7.56
N GLY A 128 17.27 -6.61 -7.32
CA GLY A 128 17.89 -5.70 -8.31
C GLY A 128 16.96 -5.23 -9.45
N ARG A 129 15.71 -5.70 -9.50
CA ARG A 129 14.72 -5.23 -10.48
C ARG A 129 13.89 -4.09 -9.91
N LYS A 130 13.42 -3.23 -10.81
CA LYS A 130 12.49 -2.16 -10.45
C LYS A 130 11.08 -2.71 -10.19
N VAL A 131 10.36 -2.08 -9.26
CA VAL A 131 8.98 -2.43 -8.91
C VAL A 131 8.00 -1.36 -9.40
N THR A 132 6.81 -1.75 -9.84
CA THR A 132 5.71 -0.79 -9.97
C THR A 132 5.12 -0.54 -8.59
N ALA A 133 4.98 0.72 -8.22
CA ALA A 133 4.48 1.11 -6.91
C ALA A 133 3.10 1.77 -6.98
N MET A 134 2.36 1.68 -5.89
CA MET A 134 1.14 2.43 -5.67
C MET A 134 1.08 2.87 -4.22
N THR A 135 0.73 4.12 -3.96
CA THR A 135 0.50 4.60 -2.59
C THR A 135 -0.87 5.25 -2.43
N LYS A 136 -1.51 4.88 -1.33
CA LYS A 136 -2.59 5.61 -0.68
C LYS A 136 -2.19 5.72 0.79
N ALA A 137 -1.26 6.62 1.08
CA ALA A 137 -0.62 6.68 2.38
C ALA A 137 -1.58 7.28 3.42
N ALA A 138 -1.42 6.90 4.69
CA ALA A 138 -2.18 7.52 5.76
C ALA A 138 -1.73 8.98 5.91
N SER A 139 -2.63 9.94 5.66
CA SER A 139 -2.28 11.37 5.64
C SER A 139 -1.03 11.65 4.77
N TYR A 140 -0.16 12.56 5.16
CA TYR A 140 1.06 12.93 4.42
C TYR A 140 2.33 12.36 5.05
N LEU A 141 2.29 11.12 5.56
CA LEU A 141 3.42 10.54 6.32
C LEU A 141 4.69 10.41 5.48
N LEU A 142 4.59 10.08 4.18
CA LEU A 142 5.76 10.01 3.29
C LEU A 142 6.47 11.37 3.11
N TRP A 143 5.85 12.48 3.51
CA TRP A 143 6.48 13.81 3.44
C TRP A 143 7.36 14.10 4.65
N ARG A 144 7.25 13.29 5.70
CA ARG A 144 7.94 13.50 6.98
C ARG A 144 9.23 12.71 7.01
N ASP A 145 10.24 13.24 7.70
CA ASP A 145 11.52 12.56 7.84
C ASP A 145 11.39 11.25 8.59
N ALA A 146 10.46 11.12 9.54
CA ALA A 146 10.23 9.88 10.30
C ALA A 146 9.70 8.69 9.48
N PHE A 147 9.50 8.85 8.17
CA PHE A 147 9.11 7.81 7.21
C PHE A 147 10.04 7.82 5.99
N SER A 148 11.24 8.37 6.13
CA SER A 148 12.22 8.51 5.06
C SER A 148 12.68 7.16 4.53
N THR A 149 12.87 6.16 5.39
CA THR A 149 13.37 4.83 5.01
C THR A 149 12.49 4.20 3.94
N ILE A 150 11.17 4.17 4.15
CA ILE A 150 10.26 3.56 3.17
C ILE A 150 10.06 4.43 1.94
N ARG A 151 10.05 5.77 2.09
CA ARG A 151 9.98 6.70 0.96
C ARG A 151 11.20 6.50 0.04
N ASP A 152 12.38 6.50 0.63
CA ASP A 152 13.65 6.45 -0.09
C ASP A 152 13.86 5.05 -0.68
N TRP A 153 13.41 4.00 0.01
CA TRP A 153 13.31 2.66 -0.58
C TRP A 153 12.43 2.65 -1.84
N LEU A 154 11.23 3.25 -1.79
CA LEU A 154 10.35 3.35 -2.94
C LEU A 154 11.01 4.11 -4.09
N LEU A 155 11.53 5.31 -3.84
CA LEU A 155 12.22 6.13 -4.85
C LEU A 155 13.44 5.41 -5.45
N GLY A 156 14.20 4.68 -4.64
CA GLY A 156 15.36 3.90 -5.10
C GLY A 156 15.00 2.67 -5.93
N HIS A 157 13.82 2.07 -5.71
CA HIS A 157 13.47 0.77 -6.30
C HIS A 157 12.31 0.81 -7.30
N MET A 158 11.57 1.91 -7.42
CA MET A 158 10.41 1.94 -8.30
C MET A 158 10.75 2.20 -9.77
N ALA A 159 10.01 1.56 -10.68
CA ALA A 159 10.00 1.86 -12.10
C ALA A 159 9.10 3.07 -12.38
N TRP A 160 7.96 3.14 -11.69
CA TRP A 160 7.04 4.26 -11.63
C TRP A 160 6.06 4.00 -10.48
N MET A 161 5.34 5.06 -10.08
CA MET A 161 4.36 5.01 -9.01
C MET A 161 3.09 5.76 -9.41
N ILE A 162 1.94 5.20 -9.07
CA ILE A 162 0.66 5.91 -9.03
C ILE A 162 0.31 6.27 -7.58
N SER A 163 -0.02 7.54 -7.34
CA SER A 163 -0.41 8.04 -6.02
C SER A 163 -1.54 9.07 -6.12
N ASP A 164 -2.15 9.38 -4.98
CA ASP A 164 -2.84 10.67 -4.78
C ASP A 164 -1.82 11.72 -4.29
N SER A 165 -2.30 12.77 -3.62
CA SER A 165 -1.47 13.79 -2.98
C SER A 165 -0.63 13.28 -1.79
N THR A 166 -0.74 12.00 -1.39
CA THR A 166 -0.02 11.45 -0.23
C THR A 166 1.28 10.70 -0.59
N GLY A 167 1.61 10.58 -1.87
CA GLY A 167 2.89 10.05 -2.34
C GLY A 167 4.08 10.97 -2.00
N PRO A 168 5.31 10.67 -2.47
CA PRO A 168 6.46 11.57 -2.30
C PRO A 168 6.16 12.98 -2.83
N THR A 169 6.62 14.01 -2.12
CA THR A 169 6.50 15.41 -2.57
C THR A 169 7.28 15.65 -3.87
N PRO A 170 7.00 16.73 -4.62
CA PRO A 170 7.74 17.07 -5.83
C PRO A 170 9.26 17.16 -5.66
N PHE A 171 9.74 17.80 -4.58
CA PHE A 171 11.19 17.95 -4.36
C PHE A 171 11.87 16.62 -3.98
N HIS A 172 11.24 15.75 -3.19
CA HIS A 172 11.75 14.39 -2.94
C HIS A 172 11.82 13.56 -4.24
N ALA A 173 10.79 13.63 -5.09
CA ALA A 173 10.77 12.93 -6.37
C ALA A 173 11.86 13.46 -7.32
N GLU A 174 11.97 14.79 -7.45
CA GLU A 174 12.98 15.44 -8.28
C GLU A 174 14.41 15.09 -7.83
N ALA A 175 14.69 15.15 -6.52
CA ALA A 175 15.97 14.78 -5.95
C ALA A 175 16.37 13.32 -6.27
N ALA A 176 15.38 12.42 -6.41
CA ALA A 176 15.57 11.03 -6.80
C ALA A 176 15.61 10.80 -8.32
N GLY A 177 15.58 11.86 -9.14
CA GLY A 177 15.61 11.75 -10.61
C GLY A 177 14.26 11.42 -11.26
N PHE A 178 13.16 11.61 -10.53
CA PHE A 178 11.81 11.43 -11.03
C PHE A 178 11.18 12.77 -11.44
N GLU A 179 10.23 12.68 -12.37
CA GLU A 179 9.25 13.73 -12.63
C GLU A 179 7.87 13.25 -12.18
N GLN A 180 6.97 14.18 -11.91
CA GLN A 180 5.60 13.91 -11.53
C GLN A 180 4.64 14.49 -12.56
N VAL A 181 3.73 13.66 -13.08
CA VAL A 181 2.66 14.05 -14.00
C VAL A 181 1.34 14.10 -13.25
N THR A 182 0.63 15.22 -13.37
CA THR A 182 -0.60 15.46 -12.62
C THR A 182 -1.85 15.26 -13.48
N TYR A 183 -2.87 14.71 -12.85
CA TYR A 183 -4.22 14.59 -13.39
C TYR A 183 -5.25 15.06 -12.36
N GLY A 184 -6.34 15.65 -12.84
CA GLY A 184 -7.37 16.28 -12.02
C GLY A 184 -6.98 17.68 -11.56
N ALA A 185 -7.36 18.03 -10.34
CA ALA A 185 -7.08 19.32 -9.74
C ALA A 185 -6.76 19.19 -8.25
N PHE A 186 -5.87 20.04 -7.76
CA PHE A 186 -5.45 20.08 -6.35
C PHE A 186 -5.38 21.53 -5.88
N LYS A 187 -6.07 21.85 -4.79
CA LYS A 187 -6.11 23.17 -4.18
C LYS A 187 -5.40 23.23 -2.84
N ALA A 188 -5.61 22.24 -1.97
CA ALA A 188 -5.07 22.23 -0.61
C ALA A 188 -5.13 20.83 0.03
N LEU A 189 -4.31 20.63 1.05
CA LEU A 189 -4.24 19.36 1.78
C LEU A 189 -5.54 19.03 2.53
N MET A 190 -5.96 17.77 2.48
CA MET A 190 -7.11 17.26 3.25
C MET A 190 -6.78 17.11 4.75
N PHE A 191 -5.52 16.83 5.07
CA PHE A 191 -5.00 16.63 6.43
C PHE A 191 -3.72 17.44 6.67
N SER A 192 -3.18 17.40 7.88
CA SER A 192 -1.93 18.10 8.21
C SER A 192 -0.72 17.51 7.47
N GLY A 193 -0.14 18.32 6.58
CA GLY A 193 1.15 18.10 5.94
C GLY A 193 2.09 19.29 6.12
N THR A 194 3.27 19.25 5.51
CA THR A 194 4.23 20.35 5.56
C THR A 194 3.82 21.48 4.61
N HIS A 195 4.05 22.72 5.01
CA HIS A 195 3.74 23.89 4.18
C HIS A 195 4.52 23.88 2.85
N ALA A 196 5.81 23.49 2.91
CA ALA A 196 6.64 23.34 1.72
C ALA A 196 6.10 22.27 0.76
N GLY A 197 5.63 21.12 1.27
CA GLY A 197 5.03 20.07 0.46
C GLY A 197 3.75 20.50 -0.22
N GLU A 198 2.85 21.19 0.50
CA GLU A 198 1.61 21.73 -0.07
C GLU A 198 1.87 22.76 -1.16
N LYS A 199 2.78 23.72 -0.90
CA LYS A 199 3.19 24.72 -1.88
C LYS A 199 3.73 24.07 -3.14
N ALA A 200 4.68 23.13 -3.01
CA ALA A 200 5.28 22.44 -4.14
C ALA A 200 4.23 21.66 -4.95
N LEU A 201 3.30 20.97 -4.28
CA LEU A 201 2.26 20.20 -4.97
C LEU A 201 1.28 21.12 -5.71
N ARG A 202 0.87 22.24 -5.11
CA ARG A 202 0.06 23.26 -5.81
C ARG A 202 0.77 23.79 -7.05
N GLU A 203 2.03 24.17 -6.92
CA GLU A 203 2.84 24.67 -8.03
C GLU A 203 2.96 23.64 -9.16
N LEU A 204 3.13 22.35 -8.82
CA LEU A 204 3.18 21.27 -9.79
C LEU A 204 1.86 21.09 -10.56
N PHE A 205 0.71 21.22 -9.89
CA PHE A 205 -0.61 21.15 -10.55
C PHE A 205 -0.87 22.39 -11.42
N GLU A 206 -0.47 23.58 -10.94
CA GLU A 206 -0.61 24.84 -11.68
C GLU A 206 0.31 24.92 -12.91
N SER A 207 1.48 24.25 -12.88
CA SER A 207 2.46 24.27 -13.98
C SER A 207 2.15 23.32 -15.14
N GLN A 208 1.14 22.45 -15.01
CA GLN A 208 0.80 21.44 -16.01
C GLN A 208 -0.59 21.67 -16.60
N PRO A 209 -0.83 21.28 -17.87
CA PRO A 209 -2.18 21.32 -18.41
C PRO A 209 -3.09 20.41 -17.59
N ARG A 210 -4.31 20.88 -17.33
CA ARG A 210 -5.31 20.08 -16.62
C ARG A 210 -5.70 18.85 -17.45
N ARG A 211 -5.58 17.67 -16.84
CA ARG A 211 -5.99 16.38 -17.43
C ARG A 211 -7.14 15.81 -16.64
N ASP A 212 -8.35 15.77 -17.18
CA ASP A 212 -9.49 15.26 -16.43
C ASP A 212 -9.40 13.74 -16.22
N ILE A 213 -9.92 13.27 -15.07
CA ILE A 213 -10.00 11.84 -14.71
C ILE A 213 -11.44 11.46 -14.35
N PRO A 214 -11.92 10.25 -14.69
CA PRO A 214 -13.31 9.89 -14.45
C PRO A 214 -13.60 9.47 -13.01
N VAL A 215 -12.56 9.18 -12.21
CA VAL A 215 -12.68 8.56 -10.88
C VAL A 215 -11.85 9.28 -9.83
N PHE A 216 -12.24 9.13 -8.56
CA PHE A 216 -11.38 9.45 -7.43
C PHE A 216 -10.36 8.34 -7.23
N PHE A 217 -9.12 8.74 -6.98
CA PHE A 217 -8.06 7.87 -6.50
C PHE A 217 -7.58 8.43 -5.16
N GLY A 218 -7.38 7.56 -4.16
CA GLY A 218 -6.85 8.04 -2.89
C GLY A 218 -7.80 8.95 -2.08
N TYR A 219 -7.22 9.86 -1.31
CA TYR A 219 -7.95 10.94 -0.64
C TYR A 219 -8.25 12.06 -1.63
N PRO A 220 -9.43 12.70 -1.54
CA PRO A 220 -9.66 13.96 -2.23
C PRO A 220 -8.80 15.05 -1.57
N ASP A 221 -8.70 16.21 -2.22
CA ASP A 221 -8.12 17.39 -1.60
C ASP A 221 -9.13 18.07 -0.64
N LYS A 222 -8.74 19.17 0.01
CA LYS A 222 -9.58 19.87 1.00
C LYS A 222 -10.93 20.37 0.46
N VAL A 223 -11.02 20.62 -0.84
CA VAL A 223 -12.24 21.11 -1.52
C VAL A 223 -12.91 20.01 -2.35
N ASN A 224 -12.61 18.75 -2.02
CA ASN A 224 -13.21 17.54 -2.60
C ASN A 224 -12.93 17.35 -4.11
N GLN A 225 -11.76 17.77 -4.59
CA GLN A 225 -11.32 17.56 -5.96
C GLN A 225 -10.67 16.19 -6.15
N LYS A 226 -10.98 15.57 -7.30
CA LYS A 226 -10.33 14.37 -7.80
C LYS A 226 -8.93 14.73 -8.31
N HIS A 227 -7.95 13.95 -7.91
CA HIS A 227 -6.59 14.10 -8.41
C HIS A 227 -5.86 12.77 -8.43
N LEU A 228 -4.80 12.72 -9.23
CA LEU A 228 -3.88 11.61 -9.35
C LEU A 228 -2.50 12.18 -9.70
N VAL A 229 -1.47 11.55 -9.18
CA VAL A 229 -0.07 11.85 -9.49
C VAL A 229 0.60 10.57 -9.99
N ILE A 230 1.25 10.66 -11.14
CA ILE A 230 2.13 9.60 -11.65
C ILE A 230 3.56 10.07 -11.44
N THR A 231 4.33 9.35 -10.62
CA THR A 231 5.76 9.60 -10.42
C THR A 231 6.56 8.62 -11.28
N ARG A 232 7.42 9.12 -12.17
CA ARG A 232 8.18 8.29 -13.14
C ARG A 232 9.58 8.86 -13.39
N PRO A 233 10.55 8.06 -13.88
CA PRO A 233 11.87 8.55 -14.19
C PRO A 233 11.80 9.74 -15.16
N LYS A 234 12.61 10.76 -14.91
CA LYS A 234 12.63 11.97 -15.74
C LYS A 234 12.94 11.62 -17.19
N GLY A 235 12.18 12.18 -18.13
CA GLY A 235 12.35 11.92 -19.56
C GLY A 235 11.86 10.55 -20.05
N SER A 236 11.17 9.78 -19.20
CA SER A 236 10.48 8.57 -19.66
C SER A 236 9.27 8.94 -20.54
N LYS A 237 9.06 8.18 -21.63
CA LYS A 237 7.86 8.32 -22.45
C LYS A 237 6.64 7.93 -21.62
N ASP A 238 5.48 8.51 -21.97
CA ASP A 238 4.22 8.11 -21.36
C ASP A 238 4.06 6.59 -21.42
N PRO A 239 3.69 5.93 -20.29
CA PRO A 239 3.34 4.52 -20.36
C PRO A 239 2.24 4.36 -21.40
N ALA A 240 2.44 3.42 -22.33
CA ALA A 240 1.43 3.12 -23.34
C ALA A 240 0.09 2.80 -22.65
N PRO A 241 -1.04 3.31 -23.18
CA PRO A 241 -2.36 3.12 -22.59
C PRO A 241 -2.76 1.64 -22.46
#